data_AF-A0A9D1SLG4-F1
#
_entry.id   AF-A0A9D1SLG4-F1
#
_cell.length_a   1.000
_cell.length_b   1.000
_cell.length_c   1.000
_cell.angle_alpha   90.00
_cell.angle_beta   90.00
_cell.angle_gamma   90.00
#
_symmetry.space_group_name_H-M   'P 1'
#
loop_
_entity.id
_entity.type
_entity.pdbx_description
1 polymer ?
#
loop_
_entity_poly.entity_id
_entity_poly.type
_entity_poly.pdbx_seq_one_letter_code
_entity_poly.pdbx_strand_id
1 'polypeptide(L)'
;MDGLMPIILKTIICLGLAYWVYQDSRKNKIKYGNFWVILSFVFPPGALVYYLYKKTGGSVQKLTFRQKLDAELRKQTEQNKKTIAEQRKAMELLQQEEQEKNKLALEEIEKIQEERLALKKQRLEELKQERLQQQEEIANKLRVSREAANKLKMFDE
;
A
#
# COMPACT_ATOMS: atom_id res chain seq x y z
N MET A 1 7.14 60.99 58.52
CA MET A 1 6.66 59.58 58.44
C MET A 1 6.02 59.28 57.09
N ASP A 2 6.24 60.13 56.08
CA ASP A 2 5.41 60.20 54.87
C ASP A 2 5.86 59.23 53.75
N GLY A 3 7.02 58.58 53.93
CA GLY A 3 7.55 57.60 52.99
C GLY A 3 7.28 56.14 53.35
N LEU A 4 6.98 55.82 54.62
CA LEU A 4 6.82 54.43 55.08
C LEU A 4 5.42 53.88 54.79
N MET A 5 4.37 54.70 54.97
CA MET A 5 2.99 54.34 54.66
C MET A 5 2.79 53.81 53.22
N PRO A 6 3.28 54.47 52.15
CA PRO A 6 3.10 53.95 50.79
C PRO A 6 3.87 52.65 50.54
N ILE A 7 5.02 52.45 51.21
CA ILE A 7 5.81 51.23 51.10
C ILE A 7 5.08 50.06 51.79
N ILE A 8 4.55 50.29 52.99
CA ILE A 8 3.76 49.29 53.74
C ILE A 8 2.49 48.93 52.97
N LEU A 9 1.79 49.91 52.41
CA LEU A 9 0.59 49.66 51.61
C LEU A 9 0.93 48.80 50.38
N LYS A 10 2.03 49.13 49.68
CA LYS A 10 2.50 48.36 48.52
C LYS A 10 2.85 46.92 48.89
N THR A 11 3.56 46.69 49.99
CA THR A 11 3.93 45.32 50.40
C THR A 11 2.71 44.49 50.80
N ILE A 12 1.73 45.08 51.50
CA ILE A 12 0.46 44.40 51.83
C ILE A 12 -0.31 44.01 50.55
N ILE A 13 -0.38 44.91 49.57
CA ILE A 13 -1.03 44.64 48.28
C ILE A 13 -0.29 43.52 47.52
N CYS A 14 1.04 43.53 47.50
CA CYS A 14 1.85 42.49 46.84
C CYS A 14 1.66 41.12 47.50
N LEU A 15 1.65 41.06 48.84
CA LEU A 15 1.39 39.85 49.62
C LEU A 15 -0.02 39.30 49.35
N GLY A 16 -1.03 40.18 49.34
CA GLY A 16 -2.41 39.79 49.05
C GLY A 16 -2.58 39.22 47.64
N LEU A 17 -1.96 39.85 46.64
CA LEU A 17 -1.98 39.36 45.25
C LEU A 17 -1.25 38.02 45.09
N ALA A 18 -0.06 37.87 45.69
CA ALA A 18 0.69 36.63 45.64
C ALA A 18 -0.05 35.49 46.34
N TYR A 19 -0.71 35.76 47.47
CA TYR A 19 -1.54 34.79 48.18
C TYR A 19 -2.76 34.36 47.35
N TRP A 20 -3.42 35.31 46.69
CA TRP A 20 -4.54 35.02 45.79
C TRP A 20 -4.11 34.14 44.61
N VAL A 21 -2.99 34.48 43.94
CA VAL A 21 -2.42 33.68 42.85
C VAL A 21 -2.00 32.29 43.36
N TYR A 22 -1.46 32.17 44.57
CA TYR A 22 -1.11 30.89 45.17
C TYR A 22 -2.34 30.00 45.40
N GLN A 23 -3.41 30.54 45.96
CA GLN A 23 -4.64 29.81 46.20
C GLN A 23 -5.30 29.37 44.88
N ASP A 24 -5.32 30.27 43.88
CA ASP A 24 -5.89 29.98 42.56
C ASP A 24 -5.04 28.96 41.78
N SER A 25 -3.71 29.06 41.85
CA SER A 25 -2.81 28.12 41.19
C SER A 25 -2.91 26.72 41.78
N ARG A 26 -3.10 26.59 43.10
CA ARG A 26 -3.31 25.28 43.75
C ARG A 26 -4.64 24.65 43.33
N LYS A 27 -5.71 25.43 43.22
CA LYS A 27 -7.03 24.95 42.78
C LYS A 27 -7.03 24.45 41.33
N ASN A 28 -6.32 25.16 40.44
CA ASN A 28 -6.34 24.87 39.00
C ASN A 28 -5.21 23.93 38.51
N LYS A 29 -4.35 23.41 39.40
CA LYS A 29 -3.22 22.49 39.09
C LYS A 29 -2.37 22.93 37.88
N ILE A 30 -2.00 24.20 37.83
CA ILE A 30 -1.23 24.76 36.71
C ILE A 30 0.22 24.24 36.77
N LYS A 31 0.79 23.87 35.61
CA LYS A 31 2.13 23.25 35.48
C LYS A 31 3.28 24.03 36.15
N TYR A 32 3.17 25.35 36.32
CA TYR A 32 4.22 26.22 36.89
C TYR A 32 3.73 27.14 38.01
N GLY A 33 2.90 26.63 38.93
CA GLY A 33 2.27 27.45 39.96
C GLY A 33 3.23 28.28 40.83
N ASN A 34 4.35 27.69 41.26
CA ASN A 34 5.32 28.38 42.11
C ASN A 34 6.00 29.55 41.39
N PHE A 35 6.24 29.43 40.08
CA PHE A 35 6.82 30.51 39.26
C PHE A 35 5.87 31.71 39.18
N TRP A 36 4.57 31.47 38.97
CA TRP A 36 3.56 32.53 38.90
C TRP A 36 3.36 33.26 40.22
N VAL A 37 3.50 32.56 41.36
CA VAL A 37 3.44 33.15 42.70
C VAL A 37 4.64 34.06 42.95
N ILE A 38 5.85 33.59 42.64
CA ILE A 38 7.08 34.39 42.78
C ILE A 38 7.02 35.61 41.86
N LEU A 39 6.59 35.42 40.61
CA LEU A 39 6.46 36.50 39.64
C LEU A 39 5.47 37.58 40.10
N SER A 40 4.32 37.16 40.64
CA SER A 40 3.28 38.08 41.13
C SER A 40 3.69 38.82 42.42
N PHE A 41 4.58 38.22 43.22
CA PHE A 41 5.13 38.83 44.43
C PHE A 41 6.19 39.90 44.12
N VAL A 42 7.13 39.57 43.23
CA VAL A 42 8.22 40.50 42.82
C VAL A 42 7.70 41.59 41.88
N PHE A 43 6.73 41.24 41.04
CA PHE A 43 6.16 42.13 40.04
C PHE A 43 4.63 42.01 40.05
N PRO A 44 3.92 42.91 40.76
CA PRO A 44 2.46 42.87 40.88
C PRO A 44 1.69 42.80 39.55
N PRO A 45 2.14 43.46 38.46
CA PRO A 45 1.49 43.30 37.15
C PRO A 45 1.62 41.88 36.58
N GLY A 46 2.54 41.05 37.09
CA GLY A 46 2.65 39.62 36.75
C GLY A 46 1.39 38.81 37.09
N ALA A 47 0.61 39.24 38.08
CA ALA A 47 -0.69 38.65 38.39
C ALA A 47 -1.72 38.87 37.26
N LEU A 48 -1.64 40.00 36.55
CA LEU A 48 -2.49 40.27 35.38
C LEU A 48 -2.10 39.37 34.20
N VAL A 49 -0.79 39.15 34.00
CA VAL A 49 -0.28 38.21 33.00
C VAL A 49 -0.74 36.79 33.31
N TYR A 50 -0.69 36.38 34.59
CA TYR A 50 -1.24 35.11 35.06
C TYR A 50 -2.74 34.97 34.74
N TYR A 51 -3.52 36.01 35.01
CA TYR A 51 -4.97 36.02 34.71
C TYR A 51 -5.25 35.89 33.21
N LEU A 52 -4.48 36.59 32.36
CA LEU A 52 -4.58 36.46 30.91
C LEU A 52 -4.17 35.07 30.44
N TYR A 53 -3.06 34.52 30.95
CA TYR A 53 -2.60 33.17 30.64
C TYR A 53 -3.63 32.11 30.99
N LYS A 54 -4.33 32.25 32.13
CA LYS A 54 -5.44 31.39 32.50
C LYS A 54 -6.61 31.50 31.52
N LYS A 55 -6.97 32.74 31.13
CA LYS A 55 -8.08 32.99 30.20
C LYS A 55 -7.80 32.46 28.79
N THR A 56 -6.56 32.57 28.31
CA THR A 56 -6.15 32.10 26.98
C THR A 56 -5.81 30.61 26.97
N GLY A 57 -5.15 30.10 28.00
CA GLY A 57 -4.83 28.67 28.14
C GLY A 57 -6.05 27.78 28.40
N GLY A 58 -7.11 28.33 29.02
CA GLY A 58 -8.39 27.65 29.22
C GLY A 58 -9.39 27.81 28.07
N SER A 59 -9.15 28.74 27.13
CA SER A 59 -9.94 28.80 25.90
C SER A 59 -9.45 27.71 24.97
N VAL A 60 -9.98 26.50 25.12
CA VAL A 60 -10.17 25.62 23.97
C VAL A 60 -10.90 26.50 22.97
N GLN A 61 -10.19 26.99 21.94
CA GLN A 61 -10.81 27.75 20.87
C GLN A 61 -12.04 26.94 20.46
N LYS A 62 -13.23 27.48 20.76
CA LYS A 62 -14.48 26.84 20.37
C LYS A 62 -14.50 26.94 18.87
N LEU A 63 -13.91 25.94 18.20
CA LEU A 63 -13.94 25.78 16.76
C LEU A 63 -15.38 25.96 16.34
N THR A 64 -15.63 26.93 15.45
CA THR A 64 -16.95 27.18 14.90
C THR A 64 -17.48 25.88 14.31
N PHE A 65 -18.79 25.64 14.34
CA PHE A 65 -19.41 24.41 13.82
C PHE A 65 -18.86 23.99 12.44
N ARG A 66 -18.63 24.97 11.55
CA ARG A 66 -18.00 24.78 10.24
C ARG A 66 -16.57 24.20 10.32
N GLN A 67 -15.73 24.70 11.22
CA GLN A 67 -14.36 24.23 11.39
C GLN A 67 -14.31 22.80 11.97
N LYS A 68 -15.30 22.42 12.79
CA LYS A 68 -15.42 21.03 13.28
C LYS A 68 -15.81 20.08 12.15
N LEU A 69 -16.78 20.47 11.31
CA LEU A 69 -17.17 19.70 10.13
C LEU A 69 -15.99 19.55 9.15
N ASP A 70 -15.25 20.63 8.88
CA ASP A 70 -14.07 20.56 8.00
C ASP A 70 -12.99 19.64 8.58
N ALA A 71 -12.77 19.66 9.90
CA ALA A 71 -11.83 18.75 10.55
C ALA A 71 -12.28 17.29 10.47
N GLU A 72 -13.58 17.03 10.57
CA GLU A 72 -14.15 15.69 10.46
C GLU A 72 -14.09 15.16 9.02
N LEU A 73 -14.41 16.00 8.02
CA LEU A 73 -14.25 15.68 6.60
C LEU A 73 -12.80 15.39 6.23
N ARG A 74 -11.84 16.14 6.80
CA ARG A 74 -10.41 15.85 6.62
C ARG A 74 -10.02 14.49 7.19
N LYS A 75 -10.52 14.13 8.37
CA LYS A 75 -10.27 12.80 8.95
C LYS A 75 -10.85 11.68 8.08
N GLN A 76 -12.08 11.83 7.62
CA GLN A 76 -12.72 10.83 6.74
C GLN A 76 -11.97 10.69 5.42
N THR A 77 -11.56 11.80 4.80
CA THR A 77 -10.78 11.75 3.55
C THR A 77 -9.40 11.14 3.73
N GLU A 78 -8.71 11.41 4.84
CA GLU A 78 -7.44 10.75 5.16
C GLU A 78 -7.60 9.25 5.38
N GLN A 79 -8.67 8.82 6.07
CA GLN A 79 -9.00 7.40 6.24
C GLN A 79 -9.28 6.73 4.89
N ASN A 80 -10.11 7.35 4.04
CA ASN A 80 -10.42 6.84 2.71
C ASN A 80 -9.17 6.76 1.82
N LYS A 81 -8.25 7.73 1.91
CA LYS A 81 -6.98 7.66 1.18
C LYS A 81 -6.13 6.48 1.61
N LYS A 82 -6.08 6.17 2.91
CA LYS A 82 -5.35 5.00 3.43
C LYS A 82 -5.97 3.69 2.95
N THR A 83 -7.29 3.54 3.05
CA THR A 83 -7.98 2.32 2.60
C THR A 83 -7.82 2.10 1.10
N ILE A 84 -7.93 3.15 0.28
CA ILE A 84 -7.71 3.05 -1.17
C ILE A 84 -6.26 2.64 -1.49
N ALA A 85 -5.27 3.18 -0.76
CA ALA A 85 -3.87 2.81 -0.96
C ALA A 85 -3.61 1.34 -0.60
N GLU A 86 -4.23 0.83 0.46
CA GLU A 86 -4.15 -0.59 0.86
C GLU A 86 -4.83 -1.49 -0.18
N GLN A 87 -6.02 -1.12 -0.66
CA GLN A 87 -6.73 -1.87 -1.71
C GLN A 87 -5.94 -1.93 -3.02
N ARG A 88 -5.29 -0.83 -3.43
CA ARG A 88 -4.43 -0.82 -4.62
C ARG A 88 -3.26 -1.78 -4.49
N LYS A 89 -2.57 -1.77 -3.34
CA LYS A 89 -1.47 -2.71 -3.07
C LYS A 89 -1.94 -4.16 -3.11
N ALA A 90 -3.10 -4.46 -2.52
CA ALA A 90 -3.68 -5.80 -2.56
C ALA A 90 -4.03 -6.23 -4.00
N MET A 91 -4.59 -5.32 -4.80
CA MET A 91 -4.91 -5.59 -6.20
C MET A 91 -3.65 -5.82 -7.05
N GLU A 92 -2.59 -5.04 -6.83
CA GLU A 92 -1.32 -5.22 -7.54
C GLU A 92 -0.69 -6.58 -7.23
N LEU A 93 -0.74 -7.04 -5.97
CA LEU A 93 -0.26 -8.37 -5.59
C LEU A 93 -1.04 -9.48 -6.29
N LEU A 94 -2.38 -9.40 -6.30
CA LEU A 94 -3.22 -10.38 -6.99
C LEU A 94 -2.94 -10.42 -8.50
N GLN A 95 -2.74 -9.25 -9.12
CA GLN A 95 -2.38 -9.19 -10.54
C GLN A 95 -1.02 -9.82 -10.83
N GLN A 96 -0.04 -9.65 -9.95
CA GLN A 96 1.27 -10.30 -10.08
C GLN A 96 1.14 -11.82 -9.97
N GLU A 97 0.40 -12.32 -8.99
CA GLU A 97 0.15 -13.77 -8.84
C GLU A 97 -0.59 -14.36 -10.05
N GLU A 98 -1.59 -13.66 -10.59
CA GLU A 98 -2.29 -14.09 -11.80
C GLU A 98 -1.37 -14.08 -13.02
N GLN A 99 -0.52 -13.07 -13.17
CA GLN A 99 0.46 -13.01 -14.26
C GLN A 99 1.47 -14.14 -14.17
N GLU A 100 1.96 -14.48 -12.99
CA GLU A 100 2.87 -15.61 -12.78
C GLU A 100 2.21 -16.95 -13.14
N LYS A 101 0.98 -17.19 -12.67
CA LYS A 101 0.21 -18.38 -13.04
C LYS A 101 -0.04 -18.46 -14.55
N ASN A 102 -0.37 -17.34 -15.19
CA ASN A 102 -0.55 -17.29 -16.64
C ASN A 102 0.74 -17.58 -17.40
N LYS A 103 1.89 -17.08 -16.93
CA LYS A 103 3.20 -17.40 -17.53
C LYS A 103 3.49 -18.90 -17.45
N LEU A 104 3.32 -19.51 -16.28
CA LEU A 104 3.53 -20.95 -16.10
C LEU A 104 2.59 -21.77 -17.01
N ALA A 105 1.31 -21.39 -17.09
CA ALA A 105 0.36 -22.04 -17.97
C ALA A 105 0.74 -21.90 -19.45
N LEU A 106 1.25 -20.74 -19.88
CA LEU A 106 1.74 -20.53 -21.24
C LEU A 106 2.96 -21.41 -21.55
N GLU A 107 3.92 -21.50 -20.63
CA GLU A 107 5.10 -22.37 -20.78
C GLU A 107 4.70 -23.86 -20.89
N GLU A 108 3.70 -24.31 -20.13
CA GLU A 108 3.15 -25.66 -20.26
C GLU A 108 2.48 -25.89 -21.62
N ILE A 109 1.70 -24.93 -22.10
CA ILE A 109 1.06 -24.99 -23.43
C ILE A 109 2.12 -25.05 -24.53
N GLU A 110 3.19 -24.25 -24.44
CA GLU A 110 4.28 -24.25 -25.40
C GLU A 110 4.98 -25.62 -25.45
N LYS A 111 5.31 -26.22 -24.30
CA LYS A 111 5.89 -27.57 -24.24
C LYS A 111 5.00 -28.61 -24.90
N ILE A 112 3.69 -28.58 -24.61
CA ILE A 112 2.72 -29.51 -25.23
C ILE A 112 2.65 -29.31 -26.75
N GLN A 113 2.73 -28.07 -27.22
CA GLN A 113 2.77 -27.79 -28.66
C GLN A 113 4.04 -28.31 -29.32
N GLU A 114 5.20 -28.13 -28.69
CA GLU A 114 6.47 -28.67 -29.17
C GLU A 114 6.45 -30.20 -29.24
N GLU A 115 5.95 -30.88 -28.22
CA GLU A 115 5.77 -32.33 -28.20
C GLU A 115 4.85 -32.80 -29.33
N ARG A 116 3.71 -32.11 -29.53
CA ARG A 116 2.78 -32.43 -30.63
C ARG A 116 3.43 -32.22 -32.00
N LEU A 117 4.24 -31.17 -32.16
CA LEU A 117 4.95 -30.91 -33.41
C LEU A 117 6.04 -31.95 -33.66
N ALA A 118 6.78 -32.35 -32.63
CA ALA A 118 7.78 -33.42 -32.71
C ALA A 118 7.14 -34.76 -33.09
N LEU A 119 6.04 -35.14 -32.44
CA LEU A 119 5.30 -36.36 -32.73
C LEU A 119 4.70 -36.35 -34.14
N LYS A 120 4.20 -35.20 -34.60
CA LYS A 120 3.75 -35.04 -35.99
C LYS A 120 4.90 -35.22 -36.99
N LYS A 121 6.09 -34.70 -36.70
CA LYS A 121 7.28 -34.87 -37.57
C LYS A 121 7.68 -36.35 -37.65
N GLN A 122 7.77 -37.04 -36.53
CA GLN A 122 8.08 -38.48 -36.47
C GLN A 122 7.08 -39.28 -37.29
N ARG A 123 5.78 -39.04 -37.09
CA ARG A 123 4.72 -39.71 -37.85
C ARG A 123 4.80 -39.46 -39.36
N LEU A 124 5.25 -38.28 -39.77
CA LEU A 124 5.41 -37.93 -41.18
C LEU A 124 6.62 -38.66 -41.80
N GLU A 125 7.69 -38.86 -41.03
CA GLU A 125 8.85 -39.66 -41.44
C GLU A 125 8.49 -41.14 -41.59
N GLU A 126 7.75 -41.72 -40.64
CA GLU A 126 7.21 -43.09 -40.73
C GLU A 126 6.34 -43.27 -41.98
N LEU A 127 5.38 -42.36 -42.22
CA LEU A 127 4.54 -42.38 -43.42
C LEU A 127 5.35 -42.26 -44.72
N LYS A 128 6.48 -41.54 -44.72
CA LYS A 128 7.37 -41.48 -45.89
C LYS A 128 8.06 -42.83 -46.13
N GLN A 129 8.52 -43.50 -45.07
CA GLN A 129 9.15 -44.82 -45.17
C GLN A 129 8.14 -45.88 -45.66
N GLU A 130 6.91 -45.88 -45.12
CA GLU A 130 5.84 -46.76 -45.58
C GLU A 130 5.52 -46.55 -47.07
N ARG A 131 5.45 -45.28 -47.53
CA ARG A 131 5.24 -44.98 -48.95
C ARG A 131 6.37 -45.46 -49.84
N LEU A 132 7.63 -45.42 -49.37
CA LEU A 132 8.77 -45.94 -50.11
C LEU A 132 8.68 -47.47 -50.23
N GLN A 133 8.38 -48.16 -49.12
CA GLN A 133 8.18 -49.62 -49.12
C GLN A 133 7.03 -50.04 -50.06
N GLN A 134 5.91 -49.32 -50.03
CA GLN A 134 4.81 -49.58 -50.96
C GLN A 134 5.21 -49.38 -52.42
N GLN A 135 5.99 -48.34 -52.74
CA GLN A 135 6.49 -48.13 -54.09
C GLN A 135 7.44 -49.25 -54.53
N GLU A 136 8.33 -49.71 -53.65
CA GLU A 136 9.23 -50.84 -53.91
C GLU A 136 8.46 -52.15 -54.12
N GLU A 137 7.45 -52.43 -53.30
CA GLU A 137 6.57 -53.60 -53.48
C GLU A 137 5.81 -53.56 -54.80
N ILE A 138 5.26 -52.40 -55.17
CA ILE A 138 4.56 -52.22 -56.45
C ILE A 138 5.54 -52.40 -57.61
N ALA A 139 6.74 -51.81 -57.53
CA ALA A 139 7.77 -51.95 -58.56
C ALA A 139 8.23 -53.41 -58.71
N ASN A 140 8.39 -54.14 -57.61
CA ASN A 140 8.73 -55.56 -57.62
C ASN A 140 7.59 -56.41 -58.21
N LYS A 141 6.33 -56.16 -57.86
CA LYS A 141 5.17 -56.84 -58.46
C LYS A 141 5.09 -56.60 -59.97
N LEU A 142 5.34 -55.37 -60.42
CA LEU A 142 5.40 -55.01 -61.84
C LEU A 142 6.59 -55.67 -62.56
N ARG A 143 7.75 -55.80 -61.91
CA ARG A 143 8.90 -56.54 -62.46
C ARG A 143 8.58 -58.02 -62.63
N VAL A 144 8.07 -58.68 -61.59
CA VAL A 144 7.70 -60.10 -61.64
C VAL A 144 6.62 -60.37 -62.67
N SER A 145 5.60 -59.51 -62.76
CA SER A 145 4.55 -59.66 -63.79
C SER A 145 5.09 -59.46 -65.20
N ARG A 146 6.03 -58.53 -65.41
CA ARG A 146 6.71 -58.30 -66.69
C ARG A 146 7.62 -59.47 -67.07
N GLU A 147 8.36 -60.03 -66.11
CA GLU A 147 9.19 -61.23 -66.31
C GLU A 147 8.32 -62.46 -66.63
N ALA A 148 7.20 -62.65 -65.92
CA ALA A 148 6.24 -63.70 -66.22
C ALA A 148 5.63 -63.56 -67.63
N ALA A 149 5.25 -62.35 -68.03
CA ALA A 149 4.73 -62.07 -69.37
C ALA A 149 5.78 -62.32 -70.48
N ASN A 150 7.05 -61.95 -70.24
CA ASN A 150 8.14 -62.25 -71.18
C ASN A 150 8.42 -63.75 -71.27
N LYS A 151 8.35 -64.47 -70.14
CA LYS A 151 8.55 -65.91 -70.11
C LYS A 151 7.45 -66.65 -70.87
N LEU A 152 6.19 -66.24 -70.74
CA LEU A 152 5.06 -66.77 -71.51
C LEU A 152 5.25 -66.59 -73.02
N LYS A 153 5.69 -65.41 -73.47
CA LYS A 153 5.98 -65.16 -74.90
C LYS A 153 7.09 -66.04 -75.48
N MET A 154 8.01 -66.54 -74.66
CA MET A 154 9.10 -67.43 -75.08
C MET A 154 8.66 -68.91 -75.19
N PHE A 155 7.43 -69.26 -74.76
CA PHE A 155 6.87 -70.61 -74.87
C PHE A 155 5.81 -70.73 -75.98
N ASP A 156 5.43 -69.63 -76.63
CA ASP A 156 4.44 -69.58 -77.73
C ASP A 156 5.09 -69.56 -79.14
N GLU A 157 6.42 -69.74 -79.25
CA GLU A 157 7.17 -70.02 -80.50
C GLU A 157 7.60 -71.50 -80.54
#